data_AF-A0A847DWU4-F1
#
_entry.id   AF-A0A847DWU4-F1
#
_cell.length_a   1.000
_cell.length_b   1.000
_cell.length_c   1.000
_cell.angle_alpha   90.00
_cell.angle_beta   90.00
_cell.angle_gamma   90.00
#
_symmetry.space_group_name_H-M   'P 1'
#
loop_
_entity.id
_entity.type
_entity.pdbx_description
1 polymer ?
#
loop_
_entity_poly.entity_id
_entity_poly.type
_entity_poly.pdbx_seq_one_letter_code
_entity_poly.pdbx_strand_id
1 'polypeptide(L)'
;TGDLERILPLAVETVLEEQAGIYRFHLIQTGIDTIRLRLDARAARQRNSDFRKAEKALKLFLKRHGCCPVSIALDPELPEKHPVSGKLRQVMVLSEVRAGL
;
A
#
# COMPACT_ATOMS: atom_id res chain seq x y z
N THR A 1 -7.09 -19.67 0.66
CA THR A 1 -6.06 -18.65 0.39
C THR A 1 -6.65 -17.31 0.73
N GLY A 2 -5.95 -16.47 1.50
CA GLY A 2 -6.41 -15.11 1.80
C GLY A 2 -6.01 -14.18 0.67
N ASP A 3 -6.95 -13.77 -0.17
CA ASP A 3 -6.66 -12.80 -1.23
C ASP A 3 -6.60 -11.38 -0.67
N LEU A 4 -5.71 -10.55 -1.21
CA LEU A 4 -5.54 -9.13 -0.85
C LEU A 4 -6.87 -8.36 -0.89
N GLU A 5 -7.79 -8.77 -1.76
CA GLU A 5 -9.14 -8.20 -1.94
C GLU A 5 -10.03 -8.32 -0.70
N ARG A 6 -9.75 -9.27 0.20
CA ARG A 6 -10.52 -9.46 1.44
C ARG A 6 -10.01 -8.61 2.60
N ILE A 7 -8.88 -7.93 2.42
CA ILE A 7 -8.32 -7.05 3.45
C ILE A 7 -9.00 -5.70 3.32
N LEU A 8 -9.68 -5.29 4.39
CA LEU A 8 -10.32 -3.99 4.47
C LEU A 8 -9.25 -2.89 4.30
N PRO A 9 -9.44 -1.93 3.38
CA PRO A 9 -8.54 -0.80 3.16
C PRO A 9 -8.09 -0.13 4.47
N LEU A 10 -9.03 0.09 5.39
CA LEU A 10 -8.77 0.67 6.70
C LEU A 10 -7.71 -0.09 7.51
N ALA A 11 -7.71 -1.42 7.47
CA ALA A 11 -6.73 -2.20 8.22
C ALA A 11 -5.31 -2.02 7.68
N VAL A 12 -5.17 -1.84 6.36
CA VAL A 12 -3.89 -1.55 5.70
C VAL A 12 -3.42 -0.14 6.06
N GLU A 13 -4.33 0.84 6.07
CA GLU A 13 -4.05 2.20 6.50
C GLU A 13 -3.54 2.25 7.95
N THR A 14 -4.24 1.58 8.88
CA THR A 14 -3.84 1.50 10.29
C THR A 14 -2.45 0.90 10.47
N VAL A 15 -2.09 -0.13 9.69
CA VAL A 15 -0.74 -0.72 9.75
C VAL A 15 0.33 0.29 9.35
N LEU A 16 0.10 1.05 8.27
CA LEU A 16 1.06 2.05 7.81
C LEU A 16 1.18 3.23 8.77
N GLU A 17 0.07 3.67 9.35
CA GLU A 17 0.05 4.78 10.30
C GLU A 17 0.64 4.39 11.65
N GLU A 18 0.13 3.32 12.28
CA GLU A 18 0.48 2.98 13.66
C GLU A 18 1.80 2.20 13.78
N GLN A 19 2.10 1.34 12.80
CA GLN A 19 3.28 0.46 12.88
C GLN A 19 4.48 0.99 12.09
N ALA A 20 4.24 1.77 11.04
CA ALA A 20 5.31 2.38 10.25
C ALA A 20 5.47 3.90 10.46
N GLY A 21 4.49 4.58 11.08
CA GLY A 21 4.51 6.02 11.31
C GLY A 21 4.33 6.84 10.02
N ILE A 22 3.66 6.27 9.01
CA ILE A 22 3.54 6.84 7.67
C ILE A 22 2.09 7.22 7.43
N TYR A 23 1.84 8.53 7.31
CA TYR A 23 0.51 9.09 7.14
C TYR A 23 0.22 9.59 5.72
N ARG A 24 1.28 9.76 4.91
CA ARG A 24 1.20 10.27 3.54
C ARG A 24 1.72 9.24 2.55
N PHE A 25 0.82 8.36 2.13
CA PHE A 25 1.13 7.26 1.23
C PHE A 25 -0.01 7.04 0.24
N HIS A 26 0.30 6.42 -0.90
CA HIS A 26 -0.67 5.72 -1.74
C HIS A 26 -0.27 4.26 -1.86
N LEU A 27 -1.25 3.37 -1.71
CA LEU A 27 -1.09 1.96 -1.94
C LEU A 27 -1.92 1.53 -3.17
N ILE A 28 -1.24 0.93 -4.15
CA ILE A 28 -1.82 0.59 -5.46
C ILE A 28 -1.56 -0.90 -5.69
N GLN A 29 -2.62 -1.69 -5.73
CA GLN A 29 -2.50 -3.10 -6.15
C GLN A 29 -2.40 -3.17 -7.68
N THR A 30 -1.34 -3.79 -8.18
CA THR A 30 -1.07 -3.91 -9.63
C THR A 30 -1.25 -5.34 -10.16
N GLY A 31 -1.65 -6.27 -9.30
CA GLY A 31 -1.87 -7.67 -9.60
C GLY A 31 -2.27 -8.44 -8.34
N ILE A 32 -2.43 -9.75 -8.45
CA ILE A 32 -2.97 -10.59 -7.36
C ILE A 32 -2.10 -10.55 -6.09
N ASP A 33 -0.79 -10.41 -6.26
CA ASP A 33 0.23 -10.44 -5.21
C ASP A 33 1.26 -9.29 -5.37
N THR A 34 0.93 -8.23 -6.12
CA THR A 34 1.83 -7.11 -6.35
C THR A 34 1.21 -5.78 -5.90
N ILE A 35 1.97 -5.04 -5.11
CA ILE A 35 1.62 -3.73 -4.58
C ILE A 35 2.72 -2.72 -4.92
N ARG A 36 2.31 -1.53 -5.35
CA ARG A 36 3.15 -0.34 -5.43
C ARG A 36 2.80 0.62 -4.29
N LEU A 37 3.84 1.11 -3.63
CA LEU A 37 3.74 2.05 -2.53
C LEU A 37 4.39 3.38 -2.93
N ARG A 38 3.61 4.46 -2.96
CA ARG A 38 4.11 5.84 -3.13
C ARG A 38 4.19 6.50 -1.76
N LEU A 39 5.24 7.28 -1.53
CA LEU A 39 5.51 7.93 -0.25
C LEU A 39 5.87 9.40 -0.47
N ASP A 40 5.28 10.27 0.34
CA ASP A 40 5.59 11.70 0.37
C ASP A 40 6.73 11.95 1.37
N ALA A 41 7.97 11.85 0.90
CA ALA A 41 9.16 12.14 1.69
C ALA A 41 10.12 13.07 0.94
N ARG A 42 10.55 14.15 1.60
CA ARG A 42 11.35 15.23 0.99
C ARG A 42 12.76 14.79 0.57
N ALA A 43 13.35 13.81 1.25
CA ALA A 43 14.69 13.32 0.98
C ALA A 43 14.68 11.84 0.58
N ALA A 44 15.45 11.46 -0.44
CA ALA A 44 15.51 10.09 -0.94
C ALA A 44 15.91 9.07 0.15
N ARG A 45 16.83 9.45 1.05
CA ARG A 45 17.23 8.60 2.20
C ARG A 45 16.06 8.34 3.15
N GLN A 46 15.27 9.38 3.45
CA GLN A 46 14.09 9.28 4.30
C GLN A 46 13.04 8.39 3.62
N ARG A 47 12.77 8.63 2.33
CA ARG A 47 11.85 7.84 1.51
C ARG A 47 12.18 6.35 1.54
N ASN A 48 13.45 5.99 1.36
CA ASN A 48 13.90 4.60 1.39
C ASN A 48 13.80 3.98 2.79
N SER A 49 14.06 4.76 3.84
CA SER A 49 13.89 4.31 5.23
C SER A 49 12.42 4.02 5.54
N ASP A 50 11.52 4.94 5.18
CA ASP A 50 10.09 4.78 5.38
C ASP A 50 9.52 3.63 4.54
N PHE A 51 10.00 3.46 3.31
CA PHE A 51 9.65 2.31 2.49
C PHE A 51 9.99 0.98 3.17
N ARG A 52 11.19 0.84 3.73
CA ARG A 52 11.59 -0.41 4.43
C ARG A 52 10.72 -0.69 5.67
N LYS A 53 10.34 0.35 6.41
CA LYS A 53 9.41 0.22 7.55
C LYS A 53 8.04 -0.24 7.09
N ALA A 54 7.48 0.43 6.07
CA ALA A 54 6.19 0.10 5.48
C ALA A 54 6.17 -1.32 4.95
N GLU A 55 7.15 -1.70 4.13
CA GLU A 55 7.27 -3.02 3.53
C GLU A 55 7.28 -4.11 4.61
N LYS A 56 8.08 -3.92 5.67
CA LYS A 56 8.15 -4.88 6.78
C LYS A 56 6.81 -5.01 7.50
N ALA A 57 6.16 -3.90 7.85
CA ALA A 57 4.89 -3.89 8.56
C ALA A 57 3.79 -4.56 7.73
N LEU A 58 3.67 -4.18 6.45
CA LEU A 58 2.71 -4.76 5.52
C LEU A 58 2.94 -6.26 5.32
N LYS A 59 4.17 -6.70 5.05
CA LYS A 59 4.47 -8.13 4.88
C LYS A 59 4.10 -8.94 6.13
N LEU A 60 4.38 -8.41 7.32
CA LEU A 60 4.03 -9.08 8.58
C LEU A 60 2.50 -9.18 8.75
N PHE A 61 1.80 -8.09 8.51
CA PHE A 61 0.34 -8.03 8.56
C PHE A 61 -0.30 -9.01 7.57
N LEU A 62 0.08 -8.95 6.30
CA LEU A 62 -0.42 -9.82 5.23
C LEU A 62 -0.17 -11.31 5.54
N LYS A 63 1.03 -11.64 6.03
CA LYS A 63 1.37 -13.00 6.47
C LYS A 63 0.45 -13.47 7.60
N ARG A 64 0.16 -12.61 8.59
CA ARG A 64 -0.75 -12.94 9.71
C ARG A 64 -2.18 -13.19 9.25
N HIS A 65 -2.60 -12.56 8.15
CA HIS A 65 -3.91 -12.77 7.53
C HIS A 65 -3.96 -13.94 6.54
N GLY A 66 -2.88 -14.72 6.40
CA GLY A 66 -2.84 -15.91 5.54
C GLY A 66 -2.79 -15.59 4.05
N CYS A 67 -2.35 -14.39 3.68
CA CYS A 67 -2.09 -14.04 2.29
C CYS A 67 -0.83 -14.75 1.78
N CYS A 68 -0.84 -15.07 0.48
CA CYS A 68 0.37 -15.47 -0.23
C CYS A 68 1.44 -14.37 -0.11
N PRO A 69 2.72 -14.69 -0.28
CA PRO A 69 3.79 -13.69 -0.29
C PRO A 69 3.48 -12.58 -1.29
N VAL A 70 3.44 -11.34 -0.81
CA VAL A 70 3.14 -10.16 -1.64
C VAL A 70 4.44 -9.42 -1.94
N SER A 71 4.63 -9.11 -3.22
CA SER A 71 5.70 -8.24 -3.71
C SER A 71 5.29 -6.78 -3.53
N ILE A 72 6.06 -6.03 -2.76
CA ILE A 72 5.82 -4.61 -2.50
C ILE A 72 6.99 -3.81 -3.07
N ALA A 73 6.71 -2.87 -3.97
CA ALA A 73 7.73 -2.05 -4.62
C ALA A 73 7.52 -0.55 -4.29
N LEU A 74 8.63 0.17 -4.11
CA LEU A 74 8.62 1.62 -3.99
C LEU A 74 8.37 2.23 -5.38
N ASP A 75 7.27 2.94 -5.52
CA ASP A 75 6.94 3.68 -6.73
C ASP A 75 7.62 5.07 -6.64
N PRO A 76 8.29 5.55 -7.70
CA PRO A 76 8.96 6.85 -7.71
C PRO A 76 8.01 8.05 -7.67
N GLU A 77 6.75 7.88 -8.05
CA GLU A 77 5.76 8.96 -8.06
C GLU A 77 5.35 9.38 -6.64
N LEU A 78 4.87 10.62 -6.51
CA LEU A 78 4.33 11.12 -5.24
C LEU A 78 2.89 10.63 -5.04
N PRO A 79 2.39 10.58 -3.80
CA PRO A 79 0.97 10.39 -3.54
C PRO A 79 0.14 11.48 -4.22
N GLU A 80 -0.89 11.08 -4.96
CA GLU A 80 -1.82 12.00 -5.63
C GLU A 80 -2.88 12.53 -4.66
N LYS A 81 -3.12 13.83 -4.66
CA LYS A 81 -4.23 14.40 -3.88
C LYS A 81 -5.53 14.30 -4.68
N HIS A 82 -6.65 14.09 -3.99
CA HIS A 82 -7.95 14.20 -4.63
C HIS A 82 -8.13 15.61 -5.22
N PRO A 83 -8.41 15.75 -6.52
CA PRO A 83 -8.37 17.04 -7.20
C PRO A 83 -9.40 18.05 -6.66
N VAL A 84 -10.51 17.56 -6.08
CA VAL A 84 -11.61 18.41 -5.57
C VAL A 84 -11.49 18.71 -4.07
N SER A 85 -10.89 17.83 -3.27
CA SER A 85 -10.92 17.96 -1.79
C SER A 85 -9.54 18.18 -1.16
N GLY A 86 -8.45 18.02 -1.93
CA GLY A 86 -7.07 18.11 -1.45
C GLY A 86 -6.66 16.99 -0.48
N LYS A 87 -7.58 16.10 -0.10
CA LYS A 87 -7.31 14.94 0.76
C LYS A 87 -6.45 13.93 0.00
N LEU A 88 -5.53 13.29 0.71
CA LEU A 88 -4.74 12.18 0.16
C LEU A 88 -5.66 10.98 -0.06
N ARG A 89 -5.53 10.31 -1.20
CA ARG A 89 -6.29 9.09 -1.49
C ARG A 89 -5.49 7.89 -0.97
N GLN A 90 -5.63 7.57 0.32
CA GLN A 90 -4.77 6.59 0.99
C GLN A 90 -4.84 5.17 0.39
N VAL A 91 -5.94 4.79 -0.26
CA VAL A 91 -6.08 3.50 -0.96
C VAL A 91 -6.76 3.66 -2.34
N MET A 92 -6.18 3.06 -3.39
CA MET A 92 -6.85 2.81 -4.66
C MET A 92 -7.02 1.31 -4.87
N VAL A 93 -8.28 0.86 -4.84
CA VAL A 93 -8.68 -0.47 -5.31
C VAL A 93 -8.88 -0.38 -6.81
N LEU A 94 -8.08 -1.12 -7.59
CA LEU A 94 -8.48 -1.48 -8.95
C LEU A 94 -8.99 -2.92 -8.88
N SER A 95 -10.31 -3.01 -9.07
CA SER A 95 -11.13 -4.20 -9.25
C SER A 95 -10.40 -5.32 -9.99
N GLU A 96 -10.61 -6.53 -9.48
CA GLU A 96 -10.48 -7.79 -10.20
C GLU A 96 -10.94 -7.61 -11.67
N VAL A 97 -10.03 -7.70 -12.65
CA VAL A 97 -10.44 -8.10 -13.99
C VAL A 97 -10.51 -9.62 -13.94
N ARG A 98 -11.66 -10.13 -13.50
CA ARG A 98 -12.10 -11.44 -13.96
C ARG A 98 -12.42 -11.28 -15.45
N ALA A 99 -11.42 -11.46 -16.30
CA ALA A 99 -11.68 -11.92 -17.66
C ALA A 99 -12.16 -13.37 -17.51
N GLY A 100 -13.45 -13.52 -17.28
CA GLY A 100 -14.13 -14.79 -17.40
C GLY A 100 -14.19 -15.21 -18.87
N LEU A 101 -13.99 -16.51 -19.05
CA LEU A 101 -14.18 -17.35 -20.24
C LEU A 101 -13.01 -17.36 -21.24
#